data_AF-A0A8T4PPB6-F1
#
_entry.id   AF-A0A8T4PPB6-F1
#
_cell.length_a   1.000
_cell.length_b   1.000
_cell.length_c   1.000
_cell.angle_alpha   90.00
_cell.angle_beta   90.00
_cell.angle_gamma   90.00
#
_symmetry.space_group_name_H-M   'P 1'
#
loop_
_entity.id
_entity.type
_entity.pdbx_description
1 polymer ?
#
loop_
_entity_poly.entity_id
_entity_poly.type
_entity_poly.pdbx_seq_one_letter_code
_entity_poly.pdbx_strand_id
1 'polypeptide(L)'
;MKKLWLKEIARDLLALGSIPFYFLVAVRAVIGKYNVFVYQMIIAAIAIFILYFIIKNSNLHVARSFAALVFTSLFYKEIFFTVFASLVWVLLLSAAYYIKRKISSVFKGVVIGVVSSLIGYYVASYLL
;
A
#
# COMPACT_ATOMS: atom_id res chain seq x y z
N MET A 1 -25.87 6.87 16.33
CA MET A 1 -24.55 6.31 16.72
C MET A 1 -23.91 5.39 15.68
N LYS A 2 -24.57 4.31 15.19
CA LYS A 2 -23.97 3.32 14.26
C LYS A 2 -23.26 3.92 13.01
N LYS A 3 -23.82 4.96 12.38
CA LYS A 3 -23.22 5.61 11.20
C LYS A 3 -21.89 6.33 11.49
N LEU A 4 -21.67 6.81 12.72
CA LEU A 4 -20.42 7.47 13.10
C LEU A 4 -19.29 6.45 13.24
N TRP A 5 -19.54 5.36 13.96
CA TRP A 5 -18.59 4.27 14.18
C TRP A 5 -18.11 3.61 12.88
N LEU A 6 -19.02 3.29 11.96
CA LEU A 6 -18.64 2.72 10.66
C LEU A 6 -17.75 3.67 9.84
N LYS A 7 -17.97 4.99 9.98
CA LYS A 7 -17.15 6.00 9.31
C LYS A 7 -15.77 6.09 9.94
N GLU A 8 -15.65 5.97 11.25
CA GLU A 8 -14.38 5.92 11.97
C GLU A 8 -13.56 4.69 11.56
N ILE A 9 -14.16 3.50 11.59
CA ILE A 9 -13.52 2.25 11.14
C ILE A 9 -13.01 2.39 9.69
N ALA A 10 -13.82 2.99 8.81
CA ALA A 10 -13.41 3.21 7.43
C ALA A 10 -12.22 4.18 7.30
N ARG A 11 -12.09 5.18 8.18
CA ARG A 11 -10.92 6.08 8.20
C ARG A 11 -9.69 5.34 8.71
N ASP A 12 -9.85 4.51 9.73
CA ASP A 12 -8.75 3.77 10.32
C ASP A 12 -8.21 2.71 9.35
N LEU A 13 -9.10 2.04 8.61
CA LEU A 13 -8.72 1.18 7.49
C LEU A 13 -7.92 1.94 6.42
N LEU A 14 -8.35 3.15 6.04
CA LEU A 14 -7.58 3.99 5.11
C LEU A 14 -6.21 4.42 5.67
N ALA A 15 -6.09 4.57 6.99
CA ALA A 15 -4.84 4.92 7.64
C ALA A 15 -3.79 3.80 7.55
N LEU A 16 -4.16 2.57 7.23
CA LEU A 16 -3.21 1.51 6.88
C LEU A 16 -2.40 1.84 5.61
N GLY A 17 -2.91 2.69 4.74
CA GLY A 17 -2.16 3.24 3.59
C GLY A 17 -1.39 4.53 3.90
N SER A 18 -1.35 4.96 5.15
CA SER A 18 -0.69 6.20 5.55
C SER A 18 0.84 6.10 5.46
N ILE A 19 1.49 7.27 5.42
CA ILE A 19 2.95 7.36 5.43
C ILE A 19 3.52 6.72 6.72
N PRO A 20 3.02 7.02 7.94
CA PRO A 20 3.51 6.39 9.17
C PRO A 20 3.46 4.87 9.14
N PHE A 21 2.35 4.28 8.69
CA PHE A 21 2.22 2.83 8.64
C PHE A 21 3.21 2.20 7.66
N TYR A 22 3.36 2.81 6.48
CA TYR A 22 4.31 2.33 5.47
C TYR A 22 5.75 2.35 5.99
N PHE A 23 6.16 3.43 6.66
CA PHE A 23 7.48 3.52 7.29
C PHE A 23 7.65 2.55 8.46
N LEU A 24 6.63 2.34 9.28
CA LEU A 24 6.68 1.36 10.37
C LEU A 24 7.00 -0.04 9.84
N VAL A 25 6.35 -0.45 8.75
CA VAL A 25 6.62 -1.73 8.07
C VAL A 25 8.07 -1.80 7.58
N ALA A 26 8.57 -0.74 6.94
CA ALA A 26 9.95 -0.69 6.45
C ALA A 26 10.98 -0.74 7.59
N VAL A 27 10.82 0.08 8.63
CA VAL A 27 11.73 0.14 9.79
C VAL A 27 11.77 -1.19 10.54
N ARG A 28 10.62 -1.85 10.73
CA ARG A 28 10.57 -3.19 11.32
C ARG A 28 11.46 -4.17 10.53
N ALA A 29 11.43 -4.10 9.21
CA ALA A 29 12.22 -4.99 8.38
C ALA A 29 13.72 -4.64 8.35
N VAL A 30 14.08 -3.37 8.52
CA VAL A 30 15.48 -2.95 8.75
C VAL A 30 16.02 -3.60 10.03
N ILE A 31 15.26 -3.56 11.13
CA ILE A 31 15.65 -4.21 12.39
C ILE A 31 15.81 -5.72 12.19
N GLY A 32 14.93 -6.34 11.40
CA GLY A 32 15.01 -7.75 11.02
C GLY A 32 16.09 -8.11 10.00
N LYS A 33 16.90 -7.14 9.52
CA LYS A 33 17.96 -7.30 8.50
C LYS A 33 17.45 -7.85 7.15
N TYR A 34 16.20 -7.56 6.79
CA TYR A 34 15.59 -8.01 5.54
C TYR A 34 15.82 -7.00 4.41
N ASN A 35 17.08 -6.86 3.99
CA ASN A 35 17.52 -5.82 3.07
C ASN A 35 16.71 -5.78 1.77
N VAL A 36 16.52 -6.92 1.09
CA VAL A 36 15.78 -6.98 -0.19
C VAL A 36 14.38 -6.40 -0.07
N PHE A 37 13.64 -6.77 0.97
CA PHE A 37 12.30 -6.24 1.24
C PHE A 37 12.32 -4.73 1.54
N VAL A 38 13.32 -4.26 2.29
CA VAL A 38 13.48 -2.82 2.60
C VAL A 38 13.73 -2.04 1.30
N TYR A 39 14.62 -2.50 0.43
CA TYR A 39 14.90 -1.84 -0.85
C TYR A 39 13.67 -1.83 -1.76
N GLN A 40 12.93 -2.94 -1.86
CA GLN A 40 11.66 -2.99 -2.59
C GLN A 40 10.66 -1.94 -2.11
N MET A 41 10.48 -1.83 -0.78
CA MET A 41 9.60 -0.85 -0.16
C MET A 41 10.03 0.60 -0.42
N ILE A 42 11.32 0.91 -0.33
CA ILE A 42 11.88 2.25 -0.57
C ILE A 42 11.75 2.63 -2.04
N ILE A 43 12.16 1.76 -2.96
CA ILE A 43 12.06 2.00 -4.40
C ILE A 43 10.60 2.21 -4.80
N ALA A 44 9.68 1.40 -4.28
CA ALA A 44 8.25 1.60 -4.53
C ALA A 44 7.74 2.93 -3.98
N ALA A 45 8.19 3.38 -2.80
CA ALA A 45 7.81 4.69 -2.27
C ALA A 45 8.28 5.84 -3.18
N ILE A 46 9.52 5.75 -3.70
CA ILE A 46 10.07 6.71 -4.66
C ILE A 46 9.26 6.67 -5.96
N ALA A 47 8.96 5.47 -6.49
CA ALA A 47 8.16 5.31 -7.69
C ALA A 47 6.73 5.86 -7.52
N ILE A 48 6.07 5.62 -6.39
CA ILE A 48 4.76 6.21 -6.05
C ILE A 48 4.84 7.74 -6.10
N PHE A 49 5.88 8.31 -5.48
CA PHE A 49 6.06 9.76 -5.45
C PHE A 49 6.25 10.34 -6.86
N ILE A 50 7.08 9.72 -7.71
CA ILE A 50 7.29 10.15 -9.09
C ILE A 50 5.99 10.00 -9.92
N LEU A 51 5.35 8.84 -9.85
CA LEU A 51 4.11 8.56 -10.59
C LEU A 51 2.95 9.47 -10.18
N TYR A 52 2.93 9.96 -8.94
CA TYR A 52 1.92 10.91 -8.48
C TYR A 52 1.94 12.23 -9.26
N PHE A 53 3.12 12.72 -9.66
CA PHE A 53 3.23 13.93 -10.46
C PHE A 53 2.68 13.76 -11.88
N ILE A 54 2.75 12.54 -12.41
CA ILE A 54 2.22 12.18 -13.74
C ILE A 54 0.71 11.93 -13.65
N ILE A 55 0.29 11.07 -12.71
CA ILE A 55 -1.11 10.65 -12.51
C ILE A 55 -1.70 11.44 -11.34
N LYS A 56 -1.99 12.72 -11.61
CA LYS A 56 -2.58 13.65 -10.64
C LYS A 56 -3.96 13.17 -10.15
N ASN A 57 -4.33 13.63 -8.95
CA ASN A 57 -5.58 13.31 -8.26
C ASN A 57 -5.76 11.82 -7.92
N SER A 58 -4.66 11.09 -7.75
CA SER A 58 -4.65 9.70 -7.31
C SER A 58 -4.69 9.56 -5.79
N ASN A 59 -5.25 8.46 -5.30
CA ASN A 59 -5.30 8.18 -3.88
C ASN A 59 -4.02 7.49 -3.42
N LEU A 60 -3.09 8.25 -2.84
CA LEU A 60 -1.80 7.76 -2.36
C LEU A 60 -1.91 6.74 -1.21
N HIS A 61 -3.00 6.75 -0.44
CA HIS A 61 -3.22 5.72 0.58
C HIS A 61 -3.45 4.35 -0.07
N VAL A 62 -4.20 4.31 -1.16
CA VAL A 62 -4.45 3.08 -1.92
C VAL A 62 -3.16 2.59 -2.59
N ALA A 63 -2.38 3.50 -3.18
CA ALA A 63 -1.10 3.16 -3.81
C ALA A 63 -0.11 2.54 -2.81
N ARG A 64 0.11 3.20 -1.66
CA ARG A 64 1.04 2.72 -0.63
C ARG A 64 0.56 1.43 0.04
N SER A 65 -0.73 1.32 0.36
CA SER A 65 -1.27 0.10 0.95
C SER A 65 -1.20 -1.09 -0.01
N PHE A 66 -1.32 -0.87 -1.33
CA PHE A 66 -1.11 -1.92 -2.31
C PHE A 66 0.36 -2.38 -2.36
N ALA A 67 1.32 -1.44 -2.39
CA ALA A 67 2.74 -1.79 -2.33
C ALA A 67 3.07 -2.55 -1.03
N ALA A 68 2.53 -2.12 0.10
CA ALA A 68 2.68 -2.83 1.37
C ALA A 68 2.07 -4.25 1.31
N LEU A 69 0.87 -4.41 0.75
CA LEU A 69 0.25 -5.72 0.51
C LEU A 69 1.19 -6.64 -0.29
N VAL A 70 1.68 -6.18 -1.44
CA VAL A 70 2.50 -6.98 -2.34
C VAL A 70 3.79 -7.42 -1.66
N PHE A 71 4.57 -6.47 -1.13
CA PHE A 71 5.87 -6.82 -0.58
C PHE A 71 5.77 -7.57 0.73
N THR A 72 4.79 -7.28 1.59
CA THR A 72 4.64 -8.07 2.83
C THR A 72 4.23 -9.51 2.51
N SER A 73 3.37 -9.71 1.49
CA SER A 73 3.01 -11.06 1.03
C SER A 73 4.20 -11.81 0.45
N LEU A 74 5.01 -11.13 -0.39
CA LEU A 74 6.26 -11.70 -0.93
C LEU A 74 7.31 -11.98 0.15
N PHE A 75 7.34 -11.17 1.20
CA PHE A 75 8.26 -11.31 2.31
C PHE A 75 7.91 -12.53 3.19
N TYR A 76 6.65 -12.65 3.60
CA TYR A 76 6.23 -13.76 4.45
C TYR A 76 6.13 -15.08 3.68
N LYS A 77 5.85 -15.05 2.37
CA LYS A 77 5.68 -16.25 1.53
C LYS A 77 4.63 -17.25 2.05
N GLU A 78 3.68 -16.77 2.84
CA GLU A 78 2.64 -17.58 3.46
C GLU A 78 1.27 -17.28 2.84
N ILE A 79 0.55 -18.33 2.44
CA ILE A 79 -0.73 -18.18 1.73
C ILE A 79 -1.80 -17.57 2.63
N PHE A 80 -1.89 -18.00 3.89
CA PHE A 80 -2.86 -17.46 4.86
C PHE A 80 -2.62 -15.98 5.11
N PHE A 81 -1.35 -15.56 5.22
CA PHE A 81 -1.00 -14.15 5.33
C PHE A 81 -1.40 -13.37 4.09
N THR A 82 -1.11 -13.91 2.90
CA THR A 82 -1.43 -13.25 1.62
C THR A 82 -2.94 -13.06 1.45
N VAL A 83 -3.74 -14.08 1.78
CA VAL A 83 -5.20 -14.00 1.76
C VAL A 83 -5.69 -12.95 2.76
N PHE A 84 -5.19 -12.99 4.00
CA PHE A 84 -5.55 -12.02 5.03
C PHE A 84 -5.23 -10.58 4.60
N ALA A 85 -4.01 -10.32 4.15
CA ALA A 85 -3.59 -8.99 3.71
C ALA A 85 -4.42 -8.50 2.51
N SER A 86 -4.75 -9.40 1.57
CA SER A 86 -5.60 -9.10 0.41
C SER A 86 -7.01 -8.71 0.85
N LEU A 87 -7.59 -9.43 1.81
CA LEU A 87 -8.90 -9.09 2.40
C LEU A 87 -8.88 -7.70 3.06
N VAL A 88 -7.84 -7.41 3.85
CA VAL A 88 -7.66 -6.09 4.48
C VAL A 88 -7.57 -4.99 3.42
N TRP A 89 -6.85 -5.23 2.32
CA TRP A 89 -6.75 -4.26 1.25
C TRP A 89 -8.08 -4.05 0.50
N VAL A 90 -8.86 -5.11 0.25
CA VAL A 90 -10.22 -5.00 -0.31
C VAL A 90 -11.17 -4.24 0.63
N LEU A 91 -11.06 -4.46 1.94
CA LEU A 91 -11.79 -3.68 2.95
C LEU A 91 -11.39 -2.19 2.91
N LEU A 92 -10.11 -1.89 2.70
CA LEU A 92 -9.63 -0.52 2.52
C LEU A 92 -10.23 0.14 1.27
N LEU A 93 -10.33 -0.57 0.14
CA LEU A 93 -11.02 -0.06 -1.06
C LEU A 93 -12.50 0.23 -0.79
N SER A 94 -13.17 -0.69 -0.09
CA SER A 94 -14.58 -0.55 0.32
C SER A 94 -14.76 0.66 1.24
N ALA A 95 -13.84 0.86 2.19
CA ALA A 95 -13.79 2.01 3.07
C ALA A 95 -13.56 3.32 2.31
N ALA A 96 -12.69 3.32 1.29
CA ALA A 96 -12.46 4.48 0.43
C ALA A 96 -13.75 4.90 -0.28
N TYR A 97 -14.50 3.93 -0.82
CA TYR A 97 -15.79 4.16 -1.45
C TYR A 97 -16.84 4.66 -0.45
N TYR A 98 -16.93 4.03 0.73
CA TYR A 98 -17.87 4.41 1.79
C TYR A 98 -17.69 5.86 2.28
N ILE A 99 -16.45 6.34 2.39
CA ILE A 99 -16.14 7.73 2.77
C ILE A 99 -16.23 8.68 1.54
N LYS A 100 -16.87 8.23 0.45
CA LYS A 100 -17.15 9.01 -0.76
C LYS A 100 -15.89 9.56 -1.44
N ARG A 101 -14.77 8.82 -1.41
CA ARG A 101 -13.63 9.14 -2.28
C ARG A 101 -14.05 8.90 -3.73
N LYS A 102 -13.63 9.78 -4.64
CA LYS A 102 -13.91 9.64 -6.08
C LYS A 102 -13.34 8.31 -6.58
N ILE A 103 -14.17 7.48 -7.22
CA ILE A 103 -13.76 6.17 -7.72
C ILE A 103 -12.58 6.25 -8.69
N SER A 104 -12.55 7.30 -9.53
CA SER A 104 -11.43 7.56 -10.44
C SER A 104 -10.11 7.82 -9.70
N SER A 105 -10.14 8.44 -8.53
CA SER A 105 -8.97 8.67 -7.68
C SER A 105 -8.48 7.37 -7.05
N VAL A 106 -9.42 6.51 -6.60
CA VAL A 106 -9.12 5.19 -6.05
C VAL A 106 -8.48 4.30 -7.12
N PHE A 107 -9.09 4.22 -8.30
CA PHE A 107 -8.57 3.43 -9.43
C PHE A 107 -7.17 3.88 -9.84
N LYS A 108 -6.94 5.19 -9.99
CA LYS A 108 -5.59 5.73 -10.24
C LYS A 108 -4.60 5.36 -9.14
N GLY A 109 -5.04 5.34 -7.88
CA GLY A 109 -4.23 4.88 -6.75
C GLY A 109 -3.83 3.41 -6.86
N VAL A 110 -4.77 2.54 -7.28
CA VAL A 110 -4.47 1.13 -7.57
C VAL A 110 -3.44 1.00 -8.69
N VAL A 111 -3.63 1.72 -9.80
CA VAL A 111 -2.69 1.70 -10.94
C VAL A 111 -1.30 2.14 -10.50
N ILE A 112 -1.17 3.25 -9.77
CA ILE A 112 0.13 3.69 -9.23
C ILE A 112 0.71 2.60 -8.34
N GLY A 113 -0.06 2.02 -7.43
CA GLY A 113 0.39 0.96 -6.53
C GLY A 113 0.92 -0.26 -7.28
N VAL A 114 0.22 -0.73 -8.31
CA VAL A 114 0.64 -1.85 -9.16
C VAL A 114 1.95 -1.53 -9.85
N VAL A 115 2.02 -0.41 -10.56
CA VAL A 115 3.22 -0.02 -11.31
C VAL A 115 4.41 0.18 -10.38
N SER A 116 4.22 0.85 -9.24
CA SER A 116 5.30 1.06 -8.27
C SER A 116 5.79 -0.23 -7.63
N SER A 117 4.89 -1.21 -7.42
CA SER A 117 5.27 -2.51 -6.87
C SER A 117 6.09 -3.31 -7.87
N LEU A 118 5.71 -3.26 -9.16
CA LEU A 118 6.50 -3.87 -10.23
C LEU A 118 7.89 -3.23 -10.34
N ILE A 119 7.96 -1.89 -10.34
CA ILE A 119 9.25 -1.17 -10.34
C ILE A 119 10.09 -1.56 -9.12
N GLY A 120 9.50 -1.55 -7.92
CA GLY A 120 10.18 -1.94 -6.70
C GLY A 120 10.72 -3.37 -6.74
N TYR A 121 9.94 -4.30 -7.28
CA TYR A 121 10.35 -5.69 -7.45
C TYR A 121 11.54 -5.83 -8.40
N TYR A 122 11.40 -5.36 -9.65
CA TYR A 122 12.43 -5.56 -10.67
C TYR A 122 13.71 -4.77 -10.39
N VAL A 123 13.61 -3.52 -9.94
CA VAL A 123 14.79 -2.69 -9.66
C VAL A 123 15.54 -3.23 -8.45
N ALA A 124 14.85 -3.66 -7.38
CA ALA A 124 15.52 -4.27 -6.24
C ALA A 124 16.23 -5.57 -6.61
N SER A 125 15.60 -6.42 -7.44
CA SER A 125 16.21 -7.66 -7.93
C SER A 125 17.40 -7.47 -8.87
N TYR A 126 17.55 -6.29 -9.49
CA TYR A 126 18.72 -5.98 -10.30
C TYR A 126 19.87 -5.38 -9.46
N LEU A 127 19.55 -4.75 -8.34
CA LEU A 127 20.53 -4.09 -7.46
C LEU A 127 21.09 -5.01 -6.36
N LEU A 128 20.46 -6.16 -6.08
CA LEU A 128 20.77 -7.07 -4.97
C LEU A 128 20.79 -8.53 -5.46
#